data_AF-A0A2G6KM63-F1
#
_entry.id   AF-A0A2G6KM63-F1
#
_cell.length_a   1.000
_cell.length_b   1.000
_cell.length_c   1.000
_cell.angle_alpha   90.00
_cell.angle_beta   90.00
_cell.angle_gamma   90.00
#
_symmetry.space_group_name_H-M   'P 1'
#
loop_
_entity.id
_entity.type
_entity.pdbx_description
1 polymer ?
#
loop_
_entity_poly.entity_id
_entity_poly.type
_entity_poly.pdbx_seq_one_letter_code
_entity_poly.pdbx_strand_id
1 'polypeptide(L)'
;MTRLLFMKRFKNNAAYSTLAVEPAECIVIEDNRNGLMAATGAGMKCLVTLNAYTKNDVYREAERVVSCSGDPEQEHATVLSGKQSQDVTFEGCVTVALLRSRV
;
A
#
# COMPACT_ATOMS: atom_id res chain seq x y z
N MET A 1 0.82 11.20 -12.57
CA MET A 1 0.69 9.75 -12.86
C MET A 1 1.23 8.97 -11.66
N THR A 2 0.44 8.14 -10.98
CA THR A 2 0.96 7.34 -9.85
C THR A 2 1.98 6.30 -10.32
N ARG A 3 3.15 6.30 -9.70
CA ARG A 3 4.24 5.34 -9.87
C ARG A 3 4.24 4.36 -8.69
N LEU A 4 4.36 3.08 -8.99
CA LEU A 4 4.43 2.03 -7.97
C LEU A 4 5.87 1.92 -7.48
N LEU A 5 6.09 2.11 -6.17
CA LEU A 5 7.40 1.92 -5.55
C LEU A 5 7.30 0.75 -4.57
N PHE A 6 7.94 -0.37 -4.89
CA PHE A 6 8.10 -1.47 -3.94
C PHE A 6 9.34 -1.21 -3.09
N MET A 7 9.17 -0.96 -1.79
CA MET A 7 10.28 -0.72 -0.89
C MET A 7 10.02 -1.39 0.45
N LYS A 8 10.79 -2.44 0.75
CA LYS A 8 10.90 -2.97 2.11
C LYS A 8 12.01 -2.21 2.83
N ARG A 9 11.66 -1.55 3.95
CA ARG A 9 12.55 -0.86 4.89
C ARG A 9 13.10 0.49 4.45
N PHE A 10 12.46 1.56 4.91
CA PHE A 10 13.09 2.85 5.08
C PHE A 10 14.05 2.82 6.28
N LYS A 11 15.35 2.76 5.99
CA LYS A 11 16.36 3.48 6.77
C LYS A 11 16.94 4.52 5.82
N ASN A 12 16.43 5.75 5.92
CA ASN A 12 16.78 6.93 5.12
C ASN A 12 15.99 7.09 3.80
N ASN A 13 15.58 8.33 3.53
CA ASN A 13 14.75 8.85 2.43
C ASN A 13 15.31 8.65 0.99
N ALA A 14 16.10 7.61 0.72
CA ALA A 14 16.98 7.56 -0.45
C ALA A 14 16.32 7.12 -1.77
N ALA A 15 15.18 6.42 -1.75
CA ALA A 15 14.71 5.78 -2.99
C ALA A 15 13.98 6.72 -3.95
N TYR A 16 13.13 7.63 -3.47
CA TYR A 16 12.41 8.56 -4.34
C TYR A 16 13.34 9.63 -4.95
N SER A 17 14.36 10.06 -4.19
CA SER A 17 15.41 10.95 -4.70
C SER A 17 16.25 10.28 -5.79
N THR A 18 16.52 8.98 -5.67
CA THR A 18 17.22 8.19 -6.70
C THR A 18 16.37 8.01 -7.96
N LEU A 19 15.05 7.87 -7.80
CA LEU A 19 14.12 7.62 -8.91
C LEU A 19 13.55 8.90 -9.54
N ALA A 20 13.87 10.08 -9.00
CA ALA A 20 13.35 11.38 -9.43
C ALA A 20 11.81 11.40 -9.54
N VAL A 21 11.14 10.90 -8.49
CA VAL A 21 9.67 10.83 -8.39
C VAL A 21 9.17 11.61 -7.18
N GLU A 22 8.02 12.26 -7.35
CA GLU A 22 7.35 12.95 -6.24
C GLU A 22 6.76 11.93 -5.26
N PRO A 23 6.97 12.08 -3.93
CA PRO A 23 6.44 11.13 -2.95
C PRO A 23 4.93 10.94 -3.02
N ALA A 24 4.17 12.01 -3.33
CA ALA A 24 2.72 11.96 -3.48
C ALA A 24 2.27 11.11 -4.69
N GLU A 25 3.15 10.88 -5.67
CA GLU A 25 2.91 9.98 -6.78
C GLU A 25 3.34 8.53 -6.48
N CYS A 26 3.92 8.27 -5.31
CA CYS A 26 4.38 6.95 -4.91
C CYS A 26 3.33 6.24 -4.04
N ILE A 27 3.22 4.93 -4.25
CA ILE A 27 2.56 4.03 -3.31
C ILE A 27 3.53 2.95 -2.87
N VAL A 28 3.63 2.76 -1.55
CA VAL A 28 4.45 1.76 -0.89
C VAL A 28 3.58 0.56 -0.52
N ILE A 29 4.13 -0.65 -0.61
CA ILE A 29 3.50 -1.88 -0.13
C ILE A 29 4.33 -2.40 1.04
N GLU A 30 3.72 -2.47 2.23
CA GLU A 30 4.37 -2.86 3.49
C GLU A 30 3.53 -3.86 4.28
N ASP A 31 4.15 -4.53 5.24
CA ASP A 31 3.51 -5.58 6.05
C ASP A 31 3.48 -5.30 7.56
N ASN A 32 4.05 -4.18 8.00
CA ASN A 32 4.20 -3.82 9.41
C ASN A 32 4.06 -2.31 9.66
N ARG A 33 3.85 -1.93 10.93
CA ARG A 33 3.60 -0.54 11.33
C ARG A 33 4.78 0.40 11.08
N ASN A 34 6.01 -0.07 11.24
CA ASN A 34 7.21 0.77 11.04
C ASN A 34 7.35 1.19 9.58
N GLY A 35 7.10 0.26 8.65
CA GLY A 35 7.05 0.53 7.21
C GLY A 35 5.97 1.56 6.86
N LEU A 36 4.76 1.37 7.39
CA LEU A 36 3.65 2.33 7.22
C LEU A 36 4.03 3.73 7.70
N MET A 37 4.59 3.86 8.90
CA MET A 37 4.95 5.16 9.45
C MET A 37 6.06 5.84 8.66
N ALA A 38 7.02 5.07 8.13
CA ALA A 38 8.07 5.64 7.31
C ALA A 38 7.55 6.11 5.95
N ALA A 39 6.69 5.32 5.29
CA ALA A 39 6.09 5.70 4.01
C ALA A 39 5.23 6.97 4.14
N THR A 40 4.35 7.01 5.15
CA THR A 40 3.46 8.16 5.38
C THR A 40 4.24 9.38 5.85
N GLY A 41 5.28 9.22 6.70
CA GLY A 41 6.20 10.28 7.08
C GLY A 41 7.02 10.86 5.91
N ALA A 42 7.24 10.07 4.86
CA ALA A 42 7.86 10.52 3.61
C ALA A 42 6.86 11.16 2.62
N GLY A 43 5.57 11.28 2.98
CA GLY A 43 4.54 11.84 2.12
C GLY A 43 4.01 10.88 1.05
N MET A 44 4.25 9.58 1.18
CA MET A 44 3.78 8.55 0.25
C MET A 44 2.50 7.89 0.73
N LYS A 45 1.69 7.38 -0.22
CA LYS A 45 0.60 6.46 0.11
C LYS A 45 1.18 5.10 0.51
N CYS A 46 0.49 4.37 1.38
CA CYS A 46 0.89 3.03 1.78
C CYS A 46 -0.29 2.06 1.74
N LEU A 47 -0.15 0.97 0.98
CA LEU A 47 -0.96 -0.23 1.10
C LEU A 47 -0.30 -1.16 2.11
N VAL A 48 -1.06 -1.68 3.05
CA VAL A 48 -0.57 -2.67 4.00
C VAL A 48 -1.13 -4.05 3.67
N THR A 49 -0.27 -5.04 3.54
CA THR A 49 -0.63 -6.47 3.42
C THR A 49 -0.33 -7.18 4.73
N LEU A 50 -1.33 -7.72 5.41
CA LEU A 50 -1.10 -8.36 6.71
C LEU A 50 -0.47 -9.75 6.58
N ASN A 51 0.16 -10.19 7.66
CA ASN A 51 0.58 -11.57 7.84
C ASN A 51 0.18 -12.06 9.24
N ALA A 52 0.50 -13.32 9.56
CA ALA A 52 0.13 -13.93 10.84
C ALA A 52 0.62 -13.17 12.08
N TYR A 53 1.72 -12.43 11.97
CA TYR A 53 2.34 -11.68 13.07
C TYR A 53 1.79 -10.27 13.22
N THR A 54 1.30 -9.66 12.14
CA THR A 54 0.96 -8.23 12.10
C THR A 54 -0.55 -7.96 12.05
N LYS A 55 -1.36 -9.03 12.06
CA LYS A 55 -2.83 -8.96 11.97
C LYS A 55 -3.53 -8.19 13.10
N ASN A 56 -2.90 -8.08 14.26
CA ASN A 56 -3.47 -7.44 15.45
C ASN A 56 -2.98 -5.98 15.62
N ASP A 57 -2.11 -5.50 14.73
CA ASP A 57 -1.64 -4.13 14.77
C ASP A 57 -2.69 -3.15 14.23
N VAL A 58 -2.50 -1.86 14.51
CA VAL A 58 -3.38 -0.77 14.06
C VAL A 58 -2.72 -0.01 12.92
N TYR A 59 -3.44 0.21 11.81
CA TYR A 59 -2.92 0.80 10.56
C TYR A 59 -3.77 1.96 10.04
N ARG A 60 -4.10 2.93 10.91
CA ARG A 60 -5.05 4.01 10.58
C ARG A 60 -4.57 4.94 9.46
N GLU A 61 -3.26 5.07 9.32
CA GLU A 61 -2.61 5.94 8.34
C GLU A 61 -2.50 5.30 6.95
N ALA A 62 -2.79 3.99 6.84
CA ALA A 62 -2.73 3.29 5.57
C ALA A 62 -3.82 3.80 4.61
N GLU A 63 -3.47 3.92 3.34
CA GLU A 63 -4.46 4.18 2.28
C GLU A 63 -5.46 3.02 2.22
N ARG A 64 -4.95 1.79 2.36
CA ARG A 64 -5.73 0.55 2.46
C ARG A 64 -4.96 -0.52 3.22
N VAL A 65 -5.68 -1.39 3.90
CA VAL A 65 -5.17 -2.60 4.55
C VAL A 65 -5.88 -3.78 3.93
N VAL A 66 -5.12 -4.74 3.43
CA VAL A 66 -5.63 -5.95 2.79
C VAL A 66 -5.05 -7.20 3.45
N SER A 67 -5.79 -8.30 3.39
CA SER A 67 -5.32 -9.58 3.95
C SER A 67 -4.09 -10.13 3.22
N CYS A 68 -4.03 -9.98 1.90
CA CYS A 68 -2.91 -10.35 1.03
C CYS A 68 -2.98 -9.53 -0.28
N SER A 69 -2.09 -9.79 -1.23
CA SER A 69 -2.14 -9.14 -2.56
C SER A 69 -3.24 -9.71 -3.47
N GLY A 70 -3.66 -10.95 -3.21
CA GLY A 70 -4.63 -11.68 -4.03
C GLY A 70 -4.00 -12.36 -5.23
N ASP A 71 -4.65 -13.44 -5.68
CA ASP A 71 -4.39 -14.15 -6.92
C ASP A 71 -5.74 -14.43 -7.61
N PRO A 72 -5.90 -14.13 -8.92
CA PRO A 72 -7.17 -14.29 -9.62
C PRO A 72 -7.72 -15.72 -9.67
N GLU A 73 -6.86 -16.73 -9.53
CA GLU A 73 -7.24 -18.15 -9.61
C GLU A 73 -7.08 -18.87 -8.26
N GLN A 74 -6.55 -18.19 -7.24
CA GLN A 74 -6.23 -18.81 -5.94
C GLN A 74 -6.81 -18.02 -4.77
N GLU A 75 -5.94 -17.47 -3.91
CA GLU A 75 -6.36 -16.78 -2.70
C GLU A 75 -6.83 -15.36 -3.05
N HIS A 76 -8.09 -15.06 -2.74
CA HIS A 76 -8.62 -13.71 -2.91
C HIS A 76 -8.30 -12.87 -1.67
N ALA A 77 -7.76 -11.68 -1.91
CA ALA A 77 -7.57 -10.67 -0.88
C ALA A 77 -8.91 -10.10 -0.40
N THR A 78 -8.94 -9.64 0.84
CA THR A 78 -10.05 -8.89 1.43
C THR A 78 -9.56 -7.52 1.86
N VAL A 79 -10.41 -6.50 1.71
CA VAL A 79 -10.12 -5.17 2.28
C VAL A 79 -10.55 -5.18 3.74
N LEU A 80 -9.59 -4.97 4.63
CA LEU A 80 -9.79 -4.99 6.07
C LEU A 80 -10.09 -3.58 6.62
N SER A 81 -9.47 -2.55 6.02
CA SER A 81 -9.77 -1.14 6.32
C SER A 81 -9.16 -0.20 5.27
N GLY A 82 -9.46 1.09 5.39
CA GLY A 82 -8.94 2.16 4.53
C GLY A 82 -9.98 2.65 3.52
N LYS A 83 -9.53 3.47 2.57
CA LYS A 83 -10.42 4.16 1.65
C LYS A 83 -10.93 3.25 0.54
N GLN A 84 -12.18 3.42 0.13
CA GLN A 84 -12.75 2.72 -1.01
C GLN A 84 -12.48 3.49 -2.31
N SER A 85 -12.36 2.76 -3.40
CA SER A 85 -12.23 3.38 -4.72
C SER A 85 -13.58 3.88 -5.22
N GLN A 86 -13.59 5.02 -5.92
CA GLN A 86 -14.78 5.52 -6.63
C GLN A 86 -14.88 4.99 -8.07
N ASP A 87 -13.76 4.53 -8.64
CA ASP A 87 -13.64 4.22 -10.07
C ASP A 87 -13.43 2.72 -10.36
N VAL A 88 -13.02 1.94 -9.36
CA VAL A 88 -12.59 0.54 -9.52
C VAL A 88 -13.19 -0.34 -8.43
N THR A 89 -13.98 -1.34 -8.82
CA THR A 89 -14.46 -2.38 -7.91
C THR A 89 -13.29 -3.27 -7.46
N PHE A 90 -13.23 -3.57 -6.16
CA PHE A 90 -12.23 -4.50 -5.64
C PHE A 90 -12.71 -5.94 -5.80
N GLU A 91 -12.07 -6.69 -6.69
CA GLU A 91 -12.44 -8.08 -7.02
C GLU A 91 -11.43 -9.09 -6.46
N GLY A 92 -11.01 -8.90 -5.21
CA GLY A 92 -10.13 -9.85 -4.53
C GLY A 92 -8.65 -9.81 -4.95
N CYS A 93 -8.25 -8.88 -5.82
CA CYS A 93 -6.85 -8.69 -6.23
C CYS A 93 -6.44 -7.22 -6.16
N VAL A 94 -5.24 -6.97 -5.67
CA VAL A 94 -4.62 -5.64 -5.71
C VAL A 94 -4.06 -5.41 -7.11
N THR A 95 -4.70 -4.52 -7.87
CA THR A 95 -4.27 -4.17 -9.23
C THR A 95 -3.67 -2.78 -9.28
N VAL A 96 -2.85 -2.50 -10.31
CA VAL A 96 -2.33 -1.14 -10.54
C VAL A 96 -3.46 -0.13 -10.78
N ALA A 97 -4.57 -0.55 -11.40
CA ALA A 97 -5.76 0.28 -11.57
C ALA A 97 -6.35 0.69 -10.22
N LEU A 98 -6.49 -0.25 -9.30
CA LEU A 98 -6.94 0.02 -7.93
C LEU A 98 -6.02 1.03 -7.22
N LEU A 99 -4.71 0.83 -7.30
CA LEU A 99 -3.71 1.69 -6.64
C LEU A 99 -3.66 3.12 -7.21
N ARG A 100 -4.13 3.31 -8.45
CA ARG A 100 -4.25 4.60 -9.14
C ARG A 100 -5.61 5.28 -8.96
N SER A 101 -6.60 4.54 -8.47
CA SER A 101 -7.97 5.03 -8.42
C SER A 101 -8.17 6.18 -7.44
N ARG A 102 -9.21 6.97 -7.69
CA ARG A 102 -9.63 7.99 -6.73
C ARG A 102 -10.32 7.32 -5.56
N VAL A 103 -10.11 7.91 -4.39
CA VAL A 103 -10.62 7.47 -3.09
C VAL A 103 -11.47 8.58 -2.50
#